data_AF-A0AB33JLG0-F1
#
_entry.id   AF-A0AB33JLG0-F1
#
_cell.length_a   1.000
_cell.length_b   1.000
_cell.length_c   1.000
_cell.angle_alpha   90.00
_cell.angle_beta   90.00
_cell.angle_gamma   90.00
#
_symmetry.space_group_name_H-M   'P 1'
#
loop_
_entity.id
_entity.type
_entity.pdbx_description
1 polymer ?
#
loop_
_entity_poly.entity_id
_entity_poly.type
_entity_poly.pdbx_seq_one_letter_code
_entity_poly.pdbx_strand_id
1 'polypeptide(L)'
;MRRGRVDCRRRRWPCRGGDQLLLPFTSNFKTDQVDCSDGSTLHLDTTLMFGVDDDAMREFAETVRGERDEHGRLAVGYIYLAVEFTSWWHPGYVSLRFTAATTGMSQAFERSASIREVFTALTAASGGICCLLDTESVTWQICWLNGEPVQATVPGARFAGHQDLVATWPPPDGLRAGTPGRTNWTRTVSA
;
A
#
# COMPACT_ATOMS: atom_id res chain seq x y z
N MET A 1 -8.77 -17.45 -4.23
CA MET A 1 -8.06 -16.63 -3.22
C MET A 1 -9.01 -16.34 -2.06
N ARG A 2 -8.57 -16.51 -0.81
CA ARG A 2 -9.33 -16.05 0.36
C ARG A 2 -8.98 -14.58 0.60
N ARG A 3 -9.96 -13.75 0.98
CA ARG A 3 -9.68 -12.41 1.52
C ARG A 3 -9.34 -12.60 2.99
N GLY A 4 -8.10 -12.35 3.37
CA GLY A 4 -7.69 -12.41 4.77
C GLY A 4 -7.77 -11.05 5.45
N ARG A 5 -7.95 -11.05 6.76
CA ARG A 5 -8.04 -9.85 7.60
C ARG A 5 -6.70 -9.67 8.32
N VAL A 6 -6.03 -8.54 8.13
CA VAL A 6 -4.93 -8.13 9.01
C VAL A 6 -5.56 -7.42 10.20
N ASP A 7 -5.48 -8.04 11.39
CA ASP A 7 -6.06 -7.48 12.61
C ASP A 7 -5.06 -6.57 13.33
N CYS A 8 -5.16 -5.26 13.08
CA CYS A 8 -4.31 -4.22 13.69
C CYS A 8 -4.64 -3.95 15.18
N ARG A 9 -5.49 -4.74 15.85
CA ARG A 9 -6.02 -4.44 17.19
C ARG A 9 -5.02 -4.48 18.35
N ARG A 10 -3.82 -5.06 18.20
CA ARG A 10 -3.01 -5.38 19.39
C ARG A 10 -2.03 -4.33 19.89
N ARG A 11 -1.56 -3.35 19.10
CA ARG A 11 -0.86 -2.16 19.65
C ARG A 11 -1.05 -0.91 18.76
N ARG A 12 -2.03 -0.10 19.17
CA ARG A 12 -2.12 1.37 19.06
C ARG A 12 -1.55 2.01 17.79
N TRP A 13 -2.19 1.72 16.66
CA TRP A 13 -2.27 2.65 15.54
C TRP A 13 -3.49 3.56 15.73
N PRO A 14 -3.38 4.89 15.54
CA PRO A 14 -4.52 5.78 15.62
C PRO A 14 -5.17 5.93 14.24
N CYS A 15 -5.89 4.89 13.81
CA CYS A 15 -6.94 5.08 12.83
C CYS A 15 -8.18 5.49 13.63
N ARG A 16 -8.79 6.63 13.31
CA ARG A 16 -10.18 6.89 13.71
C ARG A 16 -11.06 5.81 13.10
N GLY A 17 -11.35 4.74 13.84
CA GLY A 17 -12.38 3.76 13.43
C GLY A 17 -11.94 2.31 13.23
N GLY A 18 -10.65 1.96 13.36
CA GLY A 18 -10.23 0.57 13.18
C GLY A 18 -10.47 0.06 11.75
N ASP A 19 -10.15 0.89 10.76
CA ASP A 19 -10.30 0.55 9.36
C ASP A 19 -9.43 -0.66 8.99
N GLN A 20 -10.06 -1.61 8.30
CA GLN A 20 -9.45 -2.87 7.91
C GLN A 20 -9.02 -2.77 6.46
N LEU A 21 -7.72 -2.96 6.21
CA LEU A 21 -7.25 -3.16 4.86
C LEU A 21 -7.50 -4.62 4.46
N LEU A 22 -8.41 -4.83 3.51
CA LEU A 22 -8.69 -6.13 2.93
C LEU A 22 -7.95 -6.28 1.62
N LEU A 23 -6.89 -7.10 1.63
CA LEU A 23 -6.17 -7.48 0.42
C LEU A 23 -6.33 -8.99 0.18
N PRO A 24 -6.48 -9.43 -1.08
CA PRO A 24 -6.30 -10.82 -1.41
C PRO A 24 -4.84 -11.17 -1.13
N PHE A 25 -4.58 -12.14 -0.24
CA PHE A 25 -3.22 -12.59 0.02
C PHE A 25 -3.17 -14.10 0.16
N THR A 26 -1.98 -14.60 -0.12
CA THR A 26 -1.46 -15.90 0.30
C THR A 26 -0.21 -15.63 1.14
N SER A 27 0.18 -16.61 1.96
CA SER A 27 1.37 -16.51 2.81
C SER A 27 2.18 -17.77 2.61
N ASN A 28 3.37 -17.66 2.04
CA ASN A 28 4.20 -18.82 1.66
C ASN A 28 3.39 -19.83 0.82
N PHE A 29 2.62 -19.35 -0.16
CA PHE A 29 1.74 -20.17 -1.02
C PHE A 29 0.59 -20.89 -0.28
N LYS A 30 0.35 -20.56 0.99
CA LYS A 30 -0.73 -21.12 1.81
C LYS A 30 -1.82 -20.08 2.06
N THR A 31 -3.01 -20.57 2.41
CA THR A 31 -4.20 -19.74 2.70
C THR A 31 -4.57 -19.74 4.20
N ASP A 32 -3.62 -20.14 5.04
CA ASP A 32 -3.79 -20.21 6.49
C ASP A 32 -3.88 -18.80 7.10
N GLN A 33 -4.48 -18.71 8.29
CA GLN A 33 -4.53 -17.46 9.05
C GLN A 33 -3.11 -17.08 9.51
N VAL A 34 -2.76 -15.81 9.35
CA VAL A 34 -1.46 -15.27 9.77
C VAL A 34 -1.61 -14.65 11.16
N ASP A 35 -0.81 -15.10 12.12
CA ASP A 35 -0.70 -14.44 13.42
C ASP A 35 0.17 -13.20 13.29
N CYS A 36 -0.36 -12.05 13.72
CA CYS A 36 0.30 -10.74 13.66
C CYS A 36 0.63 -10.22 15.07
N SER A 37 0.47 -11.08 16.09
CA SER A 37 0.43 -10.64 17.49
C SER A 37 1.77 -10.20 18.07
N ASP A 38 2.89 -10.60 17.46
CA ASP A 38 4.24 -10.22 17.88
C ASP A 38 4.71 -8.88 17.30
N GLY A 39 3.95 -8.30 16.36
CA GLY A 39 4.32 -7.05 15.67
C GLY A 39 5.52 -7.17 14.75
N SER A 40 5.94 -8.40 14.41
CA SER A 40 7.00 -8.67 13.45
C SER A 40 6.58 -8.31 12.02
N THR A 41 7.56 -8.20 11.12
CA THR A 41 7.30 -7.98 9.70
C THR A 41 6.56 -9.19 9.12
N LEU A 42 5.41 -8.94 8.51
CA LEU A 42 4.67 -9.99 7.80
C LEU A 42 5.11 -10.03 6.35
N HIS A 43 5.41 -11.23 5.86
CA HIS A 43 5.69 -11.48 4.45
C HIS A 43 4.52 -12.24 3.84
N LEU A 44 3.87 -11.60 2.87
CA LEU A 44 2.70 -12.09 2.16
C LEU A 44 3.00 -12.08 0.66
N ASP A 45 2.20 -12.81 -0.08
CA ASP A 45 2.18 -12.75 -1.53
C ASP A 45 0.76 -12.40 -1.99
N THR A 46 0.65 -11.46 -2.94
CA THR A 46 -0.63 -10.92 -3.39
C THR A 46 -0.70 -10.89 -4.91
N THR A 47 -1.91 -10.72 -5.41
CA THR A 47 -2.23 -10.51 -6.82
C THR A 47 -3.19 -9.34 -6.90
N LEU A 48 -2.82 -8.35 -7.71
CA LEU A 48 -3.60 -7.12 -7.89
C LEU A 48 -4.06 -7.03 -9.34
N MET A 49 -5.16 -6.31 -9.55
CA MET A 49 -5.74 -6.08 -10.87
C MET A 49 -5.30 -4.71 -11.38
N PHE A 50 -4.75 -4.66 -12.59
CA PHE A 50 -4.27 -3.43 -13.21
C PHE A 50 -4.90 -3.21 -14.59
N GLY A 51 -5.19 -1.95 -14.92
CA GLY A 51 -5.57 -1.56 -16.27
C GLY A 51 -4.44 -1.83 -17.26
N VAL A 52 -4.78 -2.04 -18.54
CA VAL A 52 -3.83 -2.26 -19.64
C VAL A 52 -3.85 -1.10 -20.64
N ASP A 53 -4.18 0.08 -20.14
CA ASP A 53 -4.40 1.27 -20.95
C ASP A 53 -3.08 1.95 -21.36
N ASP A 54 -2.01 1.74 -20.59
CA ASP A 54 -0.67 2.25 -20.89
C ASP A 54 0.25 1.22 -21.56
N ASP A 55 1.24 1.72 -22.31
CA ASP A 55 2.12 0.88 -23.12
C ASP A 55 2.96 -0.09 -22.30
N ALA A 56 3.34 0.25 -21.06
CA ALA A 56 4.12 -0.65 -20.22
C ALA A 56 3.27 -1.87 -19.79
N MET A 57 2.00 -1.65 -19.45
CA MET A 57 1.09 -2.75 -19.15
C MET A 57 0.66 -3.54 -20.39
N ARG A 58 0.60 -2.93 -21.57
CA ARG A 58 0.37 -3.66 -22.83
C ARG A 58 1.54 -4.57 -23.16
N GLU A 59 2.76 -4.05 -23.11
CA GLU A 59 4.00 -4.81 -23.30
C GLU A 59 4.07 -5.98 -22.30
N PHE A 60 3.80 -5.71 -21.02
CA PHE A 60 3.74 -6.76 -20.00
C PHE A 60 2.66 -7.81 -20.30
N ALA A 61 1.46 -7.40 -20.68
CA ALA A 61 0.36 -8.30 -21.02
C ALA A 61 0.63 -9.20 -22.24
N GLU A 62 1.50 -8.78 -23.16
CA GLU A 62 1.94 -9.65 -24.27
C GLU A 62 2.84 -10.78 -23.78
N THR A 63 3.66 -10.52 -22.76
CA THR A 63 4.54 -11.53 -22.15
C THR A 63 3.78 -12.49 -21.25
N VAL A 64 2.76 -12.01 -20.55
CA VAL A 64 1.96 -12.78 -19.60
C VAL A 64 0.61 -13.04 -20.23
N ARG A 65 0.40 -14.26 -20.76
CA ARG A 65 -0.88 -14.71 -21.36
C ARG A 65 -2.01 -14.89 -20.33
N GLY A 66 -2.21 -13.89 -19.46
CA GLY A 66 -3.26 -13.87 -18.46
C GLY A 66 -4.60 -13.44 -19.06
N GLU A 67 -5.68 -14.05 -18.56
CA GLU A 67 -7.03 -13.62 -18.89
C GLU A 67 -7.30 -12.23 -18.31
N ARG A 68 -8.04 -11.41 -19.07
CA ARG A 68 -8.52 -10.11 -18.62
C ARG A 68 -9.87 -10.28 -17.96
N ASP A 69 -10.14 -9.49 -16.94
CA ASP A 69 -11.47 -9.45 -16.35
C ASP A 69 -12.48 -8.69 -17.24
N GLU A 70 -13.73 -8.62 -16.78
CA GLU A 70 -14.82 -7.91 -17.47
C GLU A 70 -14.56 -6.41 -17.68
N HIS A 71 -13.62 -5.83 -16.93
CA HIS A 71 -13.18 -4.44 -17.05
C HIS A 71 -11.89 -4.31 -17.88
N GLY A 72 -11.44 -5.39 -18.53
CA GLY A 72 -10.21 -5.40 -19.31
C GLY A 72 -8.93 -5.41 -18.48
N ARG A 73 -9.01 -5.57 -17.14
CA ARG A 73 -7.85 -5.53 -16.26
C ARG A 73 -7.12 -6.85 -16.25
N LEU A 74 -5.79 -6.79 -16.14
CA LEU A 74 -4.91 -7.94 -16.03
C LEU A 74 -4.61 -8.23 -14.55
N ALA A 75 -4.75 -9.50 -14.16
CA ALA A 75 -4.27 -9.98 -12.87
C ALA A 75 -2.75 -10.11 -12.89
N VAL A 76 -2.05 -9.29 -12.10
CA VAL A 76 -0.59 -9.35 -11.96
C VAL A 76 -0.26 -9.94 -10.61
N GLY A 77 0.28 -11.16 -10.65
CA GLY A 77 0.48 -12.02 -9.48
C GLY A 77 1.96 -12.30 -9.15
N TYR A 78 2.13 -12.87 -7.95
CA TYR A 78 3.35 -12.93 -7.14
C TYR A 78 3.97 -11.56 -6.85
N ILE A 79 3.13 -10.64 -6.37
CA ILE A 79 3.64 -9.41 -5.75
C ILE A 79 3.97 -9.74 -4.30
N TYR A 80 5.22 -9.60 -3.90
CA TYR A 80 5.61 -9.79 -2.50
C TYR A 80 5.19 -8.56 -1.70
N LEU A 81 4.40 -8.77 -0.65
CA LEU A 81 3.95 -7.73 0.26
C LEU A 81 4.64 -7.93 1.62
N ALA A 82 5.50 -7.00 2.00
CA ALA A 82 6.00 -6.89 3.37
C ALA A 82 5.19 -5.85 4.16
N VAL A 83 4.66 -6.24 5.31
CA VAL A 83 3.97 -5.33 6.24
C VAL A 83 4.85 -5.13 7.47
N GLU A 84 5.38 -3.93 7.64
CA GLU A 84 6.23 -3.56 8.77
C GLU A 84 5.44 -2.70 9.76
N PHE A 85 5.11 -3.24 10.94
CA PHE A 85 4.36 -2.50 11.96
C PHE A 85 5.19 -1.43 12.68
N THR A 86 6.50 -1.56 12.64
CA THR A 86 7.47 -0.54 13.04
C THR A 86 8.34 -0.20 11.85
N SER A 87 7.93 0.82 11.08
CA SER A 87 8.72 1.29 9.95
C SER A 87 9.99 2.00 10.43
N TRP A 88 11.11 1.76 9.74
CA TRP A 88 12.36 2.50 9.96
C TRP A 88 12.17 4.02 9.76
N TRP A 89 11.31 4.43 8.81
CA TRP A 89 11.16 5.84 8.45
C TRP A 89 10.39 6.62 9.50
N HIS A 90 9.34 6.02 10.06
CA HIS A 90 8.63 6.60 11.17
C HIS A 90 8.01 5.47 12.01
N PRO A 91 8.42 5.30 13.28
CA PRO A 91 8.01 4.15 14.10
C PRO A 91 6.52 4.17 14.43
N GLY A 92 5.93 5.36 14.38
CA GLY A 92 4.51 5.54 14.43
C GLY A 92 3.88 5.56 13.06
N TYR A 93 4.38 4.84 12.03
CA TYR A 93 3.76 4.46 10.73
C TYR A 93 3.94 2.97 10.39
N VAL A 94 2.85 2.32 9.95
CA VAL A 94 2.91 0.99 9.33
C VAL A 94 3.32 1.17 7.88
N SER A 95 4.32 0.39 7.44
CA SER A 95 4.80 0.41 6.05
C SER A 95 4.32 -0.83 5.31
N LEU A 96 3.77 -0.63 4.12
CA LEU A 96 3.45 -1.71 3.19
C LEU A 96 4.40 -1.59 2.00
N ARG A 97 5.26 -2.58 1.83
CA ARG A 97 6.21 -2.65 0.71
C ARG A 97 5.75 -3.72 -0.27
N PHE A 98 5.44 -3.31 -1.49
CA PHE A 98 5.09 -4.19 -2.60
C PHE A 98 6.30 -4.34 -3.51
N THR A 99 6.74 -5.58 -3.74
CA THR A 99 7.91 -5.89 -4.56
C THR A 99 7.52 -6.79 -5.72
N ALA A 100 7.90 -6.39 -6.92
CA ALA A 100 7.74 -7.17 -8.14
C ALA A 100 8.61 -8.45 -8.11
N ALA A 101 8.07 -9.59 -8.53
CA ALA A 101 8.81 -10.87 -8.50
C ALA A 101 9.71 -11.11 -9.71
N THR A 102 9.54 -10.36 -10.80
CA THR A 102 10.28 -10.57 -12.05
C THR A 102 10.74 -9.25 -12.64
N THR A 103 11.79 -9.29 -13.47
CA THR A 103 12.29 -8.10 -14.17
C THR A 103 11.21 -7.44 -15.02
N GLY A 104 10.38 -8.21 -15.72
CA GLY A 104 9.27 -7.66 -16.51
C GLY A 104 8.22 -6.96 -15.64
N MET A 105 7.94 -7.48 -14.44
CA MET A 105 7.08 -6.81 -13.47
C MET A 105 7.71 -5.54 -12.92
N SER A 106 9.01 -5.54 -12.58
CA SER A 106 9.69 -4.32 -12.10
C SER A 106 9.62 -3.20 -13.15
N GLN A 107 9.89 -3.53 -14.41
CA GLN A 107 9.80 -2.57 -15.52
C GLN A 107 8.38 -2.04 -15.71
N ALA A 108 7.36 -2.91 -15.59
CA ALA A 108 5.97 -2.48 -15.63
C ALA A 108 5.64 -1.54 -14.44
N PHE A 109 6.05 -1.89 -13.23
CA PHE A 109 5.82 -1.10 -12.01
C PHE A 109 6.43 0.31 -12.11
N GLU A 110 7.65 0.41 -12.65
CA GLU A 110 8.33 1.69 -12.83
C GLU A 110 7.62 2.59 -13.87
N ARG A 111 7.24 2.02 -15.03
CA ARG A 111 6.78 2.77 -16.21
C ARG A 111 5.27 2.99 -16.27
N SER A 112 4.47 2.12 -15.67
CA SER A 112 3.02 2.11 -15.87
C SER A 112 2.30 3.18 -15.05
N ALA A 113 1.52 4.01 -15.75
CA ALA A 113 0.56 4.92 -15.11
C ALA A 113 -0.58 4.16 -14.43
N SER A 114 -1.04 3.04 -15.01
CA SER A 114 -2.11 2.21 -14.44
C SER A 114 -1.70 1.59 -13.11
N ILE A 115 -0.45 1.12 -12.98
CA ILE A 115 0.08 0.59 -11.72
C ILE A 115 0.15 1.70 -10.67
N ARG A 116 0.68 2.87 -11.05
CA ARG A 116 0.74 4.03 -10.16
C ARG A 116 -0.62 4.47 -9.66
N GLU A 117 -1.61 4.48 -10.53
CA GLU A 117 -3.00 4.81 -10.19
C GLU A 117 -3.57 3.83 -9.16
N VAL A 118 -3.39 2.52 -9.37
CA VAL A 118 -3.87 1.49 -8.43
C VAL A 118 -3.24 1.66 -7.05
N PHE A 119 -1.93 1.87 -6.96
CA PHE A 119 -1.27 2.08 -5.66
C PHE A 119 -1.68 3.40 -5.01
N THR A 120 -1.83 4.48 -5.79
CA THR A 120 -2.31 5.78 -5.29
C THR A 120 -3.72 5.66 -4.73
N ALA A 121 -4.63 5.01 -5.48
CA ALA A 121 -6.00 4.75 -5.06
C ALA A 121 -6.06 3.84 -3.83
N LEU A 122 -5.21 2.82 -3.76
CA LEU A 122 -5.09 1.95 -2.57
C LEU A 122 -4.64 2.75 -1.34
N THR A 123 -3.65 3.64 -1.49
CA THR A 123 -3.20 4.52 -0.41
C THR A 123 -4.32 5.46 0.02
N ALA A 124 -5.01 6.10 -0.92
CA ALA A 124 -6.14 6.99 -0.61
C ALA A 124 -7.28 6.25 0.12
N ALA A 125 -7.71 5.09 -0.40
CA ALA A 125 -8.79 4.30 0.16
C ALA A 125 -8.48 3.69 1.54
N SER A 126 -7.19 3.49 1.85
CA SER A 126 -6.75 2.97 3.15
C SER A 126 -6.47 4.07 4.18
N GLY A 127 -6.62 5.35 3.82
CA GLY A 127 -6.24 6.47 4.68
C GLY A 127 -4.72 6.58 4.87
N GLY A 128 -3.95 6.05 3.92
CA GLY A 128 -2.49 6.10 3.93
C GLY A 128 -1.96 7.51 3.75
N ILE A 129 -0.85 7.80 4.43
CA ILE A 129 -0.25 9.14 4.44
C ILE A 129 0.67 9.38 3.24
N CYS A 130 1.37 8.36 2.78
CA CYS A 130 2.37 8.47 1.73
C CYS A 130 2.34 7.24 0.82
N CYS A 131 2.47 7.46 -0.48
CA CYS A 131 2.72 6.41 -1.49
C CYS A 131 4.00 6.76 -2.24
N LEU A 132 4.98 5.87 -2.16
CA LEU A 132 6.22 5.96 -2.92
C LEU A 132 6.33 4.81 -3.92
N LEU A 133 6.76 5.14 -5.13
CA LEU A 133 7.15 4.19 -6.14
C LEU A 133 8.68 4.19 -6.25
N ASP A 134 9.28 3.02 -6.05
CA ASP A 134 10.69 2.80 -6.36
C ASP A 134 10.88 2.87 -7.87
N THR A 135 11.84 3.67 -8.33
CA THR A 135 12.13 3.82 -9.76
C THR A 135 13.39 3.04 -10.17
N GLU A 136 13.78 2.02 -9.39
CA GLU A 136 15.02 1.25 -9.59
C GLU A 136 16.27 2.15 -9.67
N SER A 137 16.18 3.31 -9.02
CA SER A 137 17.21 4.36 -9.02
C SER A 137 17.46 4.83 -7.59
N VAL A 138 18.34 5.81 -7.42
CA VAL A 138 18.55 6.48 -6.12
C VAL A 138 17.42 7.46 -5.76
N THR A 139 16.35 7.50 -6.54
CA THR A 139 15.19 8.36 -6.33
C THR A 139 13.91 7.55 -6.31
N TRP A 140 12.96 8.02 -5.51
CA TRP A 140 11.62 7.48 -5.38
C TRP A 140 10.63 8.52 -5.87
N GLN A 141 9.61 8.08 -6.58
CA GLN A 141 8.52 8.94 -6.99
C GLN A 141 7.44 8.97 -5.90
N ILE A 142 7.09 10.17 -5.47
CA ILE A 142 5.99 10.42 -4.54
C ILE A 142 4.71 10.51 -5.38
N CYS A 143 3.76 9.61 -5.12
CA CYS A 143 2.48 9.53 -5.84
C CYS A 143 1.31 10.06 -5.00
N TRP A 144 1.43 9.99 -3.68
CA TRP A 144 0.43 10.46 -2.71
C TRP A 144 1.12 11.02 -1.48
N LEU A 145 0.63 12.13 -0.94
CA LEU A 145 1.10 12.69 0.31
C LEU A 145 -0.02 13.46 1.03
N ASN A 146 -0.25 13.16 2.30
CA ASN A 146 -1.14 13.92 3.20
C ASN A 146 -2.56 14.16 2.64
N GLY A 147 -3.13 13.16 1.98
CA GLY A 147 -4.50 13.24 1.45
C GLY A 147 -4.61 13.74 0.02
N GLU A 148 -3.50 14.05 -0.64
CA GLU A 148 -3.49 14.61 -2.00
C GLU A 148 -2.57 13.80 -2.93
N PRO A 149 -2.92 13.68 -4.23
CA PRO A 149 -2.00 13.16 -5.22
C PRO A 149 -0.83 14.14 -5.42
N VAL A 150 0.39 13.61 -5.49
CA VAL A 150 1.60 14.39 -5.68
C VAL A 150 2.38 13.83 -6.87
N GLN A 151 3.07 14.70 -7.60
CA GLN A 151 4.07 14.33 -8.59
C GLN A 151 5.39 15.00 -8.24
N ALA A 152 6.19 14.32 -7.42
CA ALA A 152 7.50 14.79 -6.98
C ALA A 152 8.43 13.59 -6.80
N THR A 153 9.72 13.85 -6.60
CA THR A 153 10.70 12.83 -6.24
C THR A 153 11.32 13.10 -4.88
N VAL A 154 11.83 12.05 -4.24
CA VAL A 154 12.71 12.12 -3.08
C VAL A 154 13.91 11.21 -3.33
N PRO A 155 15.16 11.68 -3.19
CA PRO A 155 15.56 13.08 -3.20
C PRO A 155 15.05 13.84 -4.43
N GLY A 156 14.81 15.14 -4.29
CA GLY A 156 14.30 16.00 -5.35
C GLY A 156 14.17 17.46 -4.93
N ALA A 157 13.67 18.31 -5.83
CA ALA A 157 13.55 19.75 -5.59
C ALA A 157 12.68 20.09 -4.36
N ARG A 158 11.69 19.24 -4.05
CA ARG A 158 10.77 19.45 -2.92
C ARG A 158 11.29 18.85 -1.60
N PHE A 159 12.07 17.77 -1.66
CA PHE A 159 12.55 17.03 -0.49
C PHE A 159 14.00 16.61 -0.72
N ALA A 160 14.94 17.11 0.07
CA ALA A 160 16.35 16.78 -0.11
C ALA A 160 16.64 15.32 0.31
N GLY A 161 15.83 14.76 1.22
CA GLY A 161 15.86 13.33 1.54
C GLY A 161 14.58 12.83 2.18
N HIS A 162 14.58 11.52 2.48
CA HIS A 162 13.44 10.84 3.11
C HIS A 162 13.06 11.44 4.47
N GLN A 163 14.03 11.95 5.23
CA GLN A 163 13.78 12.59 6.51
C GLN A 163 12.92 13.86 6.35
N ASP A 164 13.17 14.67 5.34
CA ASP A 164 12.38 15.88 5.06
C ASP A 164 10.96 15.52 4.64
N LEU A 165 10.81 14.46 3.85
CA LEU A 165 9.50 13.94 3.47
C LEU A 165 8.72 13.48 4.70
N VAL A 166 9.33 12.64 5.54
CA VAL A 166 8.69 12.11 6.77
C VAL A 166 8.31 13.22 7.74
N ALA A 167 9.12 14.29 7.84
CA ALA A 167 8.81 15.43 8.70
C ALA A 167 7.51 16.15 8.33
N THR A 168 6.98 15.94 7.11
CA THR A 168 5.68 16.51 6.70
C THR A 168 4.47 15.68 7.11
N TRP A 169 4.68 14.47 7.62
CA TRP A 169 3.58 13.59 7.99
C TRP A 169 2.91 14.10 9.27
N PRO A 170 1.56 14.06 9.35
CA PRO A 170 0.88 14.43 10.57
C PRO A 170 1.35 13.52 11.72
N PRO A 171 1.33 14.01 12.98
CA PRO A 171 1.55 13.12 14.10
C PRO A 171 0.49 12.01 14.08
N PRO A 172 0.84 10.77 14.40
CA PRO A 172 -0.15 9.73 14.58
C PRO A 172 -1.13 10.22 15.66
N ASP A 173 -2.43 10.18 15.38
CA ASP A 173 -3.53 10.66 16.25
C ASP A 173 -3.53 10.01 17.65
N GLY A 174 -2.61 10.42 18.51
CA GLY A 174 -2.40 9.85 19.85
C GLY A 174 -1.57 10.74 20.77
N LEU A 175 -1.15 11.91 20.28
CA LEU A 175 -0.44 12.94 21.04
C LEU A 175 -1.24 14.26 21.14
N ARG A 176 -2.57 14.21 21.06
CA ARG A 176 -3.42 15.33 21.52
C ARG A 176 -3.68 15.18 23.01
N ALA A 177 -3.03 16.03 23.80
CA ALA A 177 -3.34 16.20 25.21
C ALA A 177 -4.82 16.60 25.39
N GLY A 178 -5.58 15.73 26.05
CA GLY A 178 -6.77 16.06 26.84
C GLY A 178 -8.01 16.56 26.10
N THR A 179 -8.96 15.66 25.80
CA THR A 179 -10.39 15.90 26.10
C THR A 179 -11.17 14.57 26.15
N PRO A 180 -11.91 14.24 27.23
CA PRO A 180 -12.76 13.06 27.26
C PRO A 180 -14.17 13.41 26.75
N GLY A 181 -14.57 12.85 25.62
CA GLY A 181 -15.92 13.00 25.07
C GLY A 181 -16.42 11.71 24.45
N ARG A 182 -17.34 11.04 25.14
CA ARG A 182 -18.13 9.89 24.68
C ARG A 182 -18.81 10.20 23.34
N THR A 183 -18.83 9.23 22.42
CA THR A 183 -20.01 9.01 21.57
C THR A 183 -20.10 7.56 21.09
N ASN A 184 -21.21 6.92 21.47
CA ASN A 184 -21.77 5.71 20.87
C ASN A 184 -21.99 5.89 19.36
N TRP A 185 -21.65 4.89 18.54
CA TRP A 185 -22.32 4.70 17.25
C TRP A 185 -22.43 3.22 16.87
N THR A 186 -23.68 2.75 16.86
CA THR A 186 -24.19 1.59 16.13
C THR A 186 -24.57 2.05 14.72
N ARG A 187 -24.08 1.39 13.66
CA ARG A 187 -24.92 0.84 12.57
C ARG A 187 -24.09 0.21 11.45
N THR A 188 -24.38 -1.07 11.21
CA THR A 188 -24.32 -1.79 9.94
C THR A 188 -25.05 -1.04 8.82
N VAL A 189 -24.53 -1.05 7.59
CA VAL A 189 -25.30 -1.39 6.37
C VAL A 189 -24.35 -1.97 5.32
N SER A 190 -24.73 -3.11 4.76
CA SER A 190 -24.18 -3.73 3.55
C SER A 190 -25.00 -3.32 2.33
N ALA A 191 -24.34 -3.09 1.21
CA ALA A 191 -24.71 -3.57 -0.12
C ALA A 191 -23.46 -3.47 -1.00
#